data_AF-A0A164LAU9-F1
#
_entry.id   AF-A0A164LAU9-F1
#
_cell.length_a   1.000
_cell.length_b   1.000
_cell.length_c   1.000
_cell.angle_alpha   90.00
_cell.angle_beta   90.00
_cell.angle_gamma   90.00
#
_symmetry.space_group_name_H-M   'P 1'
#
loop_
_entity.id
_entity.type
_entity.pdbx_description
1 polymer ?
#
loop_
_entity_poly.entity_id
_entity_poly.type
_entity_poly.pdbx_seq_one_letter_code
_entity_poly.pdbx_strand_id
1 'polypeptide(L)'
;MSDRIALVIESSARKDEPMIAKEFYRGPRNRWINNIIRYMEVRGFDENSIYFLSFHNQRIIPFNGIVEPYPRSNTKIPTSEGKMFTDKIFDFIKSLPNKPFVEIHAGRSIADPLSALLEMAGMPFKVFGEGVPLAKKAQVYDELIQNELEIKRFKDFQHGAWQIVSKVDYRVPAEAEEVLNSFQGKAELYGVEDLFEELKMNLAKYKKSAKESYKAKVEFEEMVNKLPQSEELLEFLSNSNKVSMLFKDINRYERLKSQFGKEIAKYNRYLSKQNYVEEAEKGISSTLMKLQMVLLKKVS
;
A
#
# COMPACT_ATOMS: atom_id res chain seq x y z
N MET A 1 18.25 10.59 -5.82
CA MET A 1 17.31 11.59 -5.29
C MET A 1 17.69 12.91 -5.94
N SER A 2 16.76 13.60 -6.60
CA SER A 2 17.04 14.94 -7.13
C SER A 2 17.38 15.85 -5.96
N ASP A 3 18.49 16.58 -6.03
CA ASP A 3 18.82 17.61 -5.04
C ASP A 3 17.73 18.70 -5.12
N ARG A 4 16.95 18.87 -4.06
CA ARG A 4 15.89 19.89 -3.99
C ARG A 4 15.98 20.59 -2.66
N ILE A 5 15.78 21.90 -2.66
CA ILE A 5 15.70 22.70 -1.44
C ILE A 5 14.35 23.41 -1.36
N ALA A 6 13.90 23.70 -0.14
CA ALA A 6 12.72 24.52 0.10
C ALA A 6 13.09 25.79 0.86
N LEU A 7 12.66 26.93 0.32
CA LEU A 7 12.84 28.25 0.92
C LEU A 7 11.50 28.73 1.46
N VAL A 8 11.39 28.87 2.77
CA VAL A 8 10.15 29.20 3.47
C VAL A 8 10.27 30.58 4.10
N ILE A 9 9.34 31.50 3.80
CA ILE A 9 9.37 32.81 4.45
C ILE A 9 9.12 32.69 5.96
N GLU A 10 9.78 33.53 6.76
CA GLU A 10 9.50 33.59 8.19
C GLU A 10 8.03 33.91 8.50
N SER A 11 7.56 33.37 9.61
CA SER A 11 6.29 33.74 10.23
C SER A 11 6.41 35.06 10.98
N SER A 12 5.29 35.75 11.22
CA SER A 12 5.26 36.87 12.18
C SER A 12 5.14 36.41 13.64
N ALA A 13 4.97 35.12 13.90
CA ALA A 13 5.01 34.55 15.25
C ALA A 13 6.42 34.71 15.84
N ARG A 14 6.49 35.01 17.13
CA ARG A 14 7.73 35.10 17.89
C ARG A 14 7.55 34.34 19.20
N LYS A 15 8.65 33.78 19.69
CA LYS A 15 8.74 33.05 20.95
C LYS A 15 9.79 33.74 21.81
N ASP A 16 9.58 33.69 23.11
CA ASP A 16 10.43 34.37 24.09
C ASP A 16 11.65 33.52 24.51
N GLU A 17 11.65 32.25 24.12
CA GLU A 17 12.74 31.30 24.38
C GLU A 17 13.40 30.83 23.08
N PRO A 18 14.72 30.56 23.10
CA PRO A 18 15.42 29.97 21.97
C PRO A 18 14.87 28.58 21.66
N MET A 19 14.56 28.31 20.39
CA MET A 19 14.09 27.00 19.95
C MET A 19 14.35 26.76 18.47
N ILE A 20 14.10 25.54 18.01
CA ILE A 20 14.27 25.17 16.61
C ILE A 20 13.35 26.00 15.69
N ALA A 21 13.85 26.38 14.52
CA ALA A 21 13.20 27.33 13.62
C ALA A 21 11.76 26.92 13.25
N LYS A 22 11.51 25.64 12.96
CA LYS A 22 10.16 25.14 12.64
C LYS A 22 9.15 25.36 13.76
N GLU A 23 9.55 25.26 15.02
CA GLU A 23 8.69 25.54 16.18
C GLU A 23 8.63 27.03 16.51
N PHE A 24 9.74 27.74 16.34
CA PHE A 24 9.80 29.18 16.54
C PHE A 24 8.80 29.93 15.64
N TYR A 25 8.72 29.52 14.37
CA TYR A 25 7.83 30.15 13.38
C TYR A 25 6.39 29.62 13.43
N ARG A 26 6.11 28.53 14.15
CA ARG A 26 4.74 28.05 14.37
C ARG A 26 3.95 28.99 15.29
N GLY A 27 2.68 29.19 14.96
CA GLY A 27 1.78 29.94 15.82
C GLY A 27 0.31 29.80 15.46
N PRO A 28 -0.61 29.96 16.43
CA PRO A 28 -2.04 29.73 16.22
C PRO A 28 -2.65 30.67 15.17
N ARG A 29 -2.05 31.86 14.96
CA ARG A 29 -2.50 32.87 14.00
C ARG A 29 -1.81 32.81 12.64
N ASN A 30 -0.77 31.98 12.46
CA ASN A 30 -0.06 31.86 11.18
C ASN A 30 -0.37 30.55 10.45
N ARG A 31 -1.61 30.45 9.97
CA ARG A 31 -2.09 29.26 9.24
C ARG A 31 -1.25 28.94 8.00
N TRP A 32 -0.75 29.96 7.30
CA TRP A 32 0.01 29.73 6.07
C TRP A 32 1.34 29.03 6.33
N ILE A 33 2.15 29.53 7.28
CA ILE A 33 3.44 28.90 7.62
C ILE A 33 3.23 27.53 8.27
N ASN A 34 2.22 27.39 9.14
CA ASN A 34 1.89 26.09 9.72
C ASN A 34 1.57 25.05 8.63
N ASN A 35 0.80 25.44 7.60
CA ASN A 35 0.45 24.54 6.51
C ASN A 35 1.62 24.26 5.56
N ILE A 36 2.55 25.20 5.33
CA ILE A 36 3.79 24.91 4.61
C ILE A 36 4.60 23.85 5.36
N ILE A 37 4.81 24.04 6.66
CA ILE A 37 5.55 23.09 7.50
C ILE A 37 4.87 21.72 7.45
N ARG A 38 3.56 21.66 7.66
CA ARG A 38 2.79 20.42 7.60
C ARG A 38 2.86 19.76 6.23
N TYR A 39 2.83 20.53 5.15
CA TYR A 39 2.99 20.00 3.80
C TYR A 39 4.35 19.35 3.60
N MET A 40 5.42 19.97 4.10
CA MET A 40 6.78 19.40 4.06
C MET A 40 6.89 18.09 4.87
N GLU A 41 6.29 18.05 6.06
CA GLU A 41 6.24 16.84 6.89
C GLU A 41 5.45 15.73 6.20
N VAL A 42 4.27 16.04 5.66
CA VAL A 42 3.38 15.06 5.02
C VAL A 42 4.01 14.47 3.77
N ARG A 43 4.75 15.25 2.96
CA ARG A 43 5.43 14.70 1.78
C ARG A 43 6.79 14.05 2.09
N GLY A 44 7.23 14.07 3.35
CA GLY A 44 8.54 13.54 3.76
C GLY A 44 9.70 14.30 3.12
N PHE A 45 9.63 15.62 3.04
CA PHE A 45 10.71 16.45 2.52
C PHE A 45 11.92 16.38 3.47
N ASP A 46 13.13 16.29 2.93
CA ASP A 46 14.35 16.22 3.74
C ASP A 46 14.55 17.52 4.55
N GLU A 47 14.51 17.39 5.88
CA GLU A 47 14.60 18.53 6.79
C GLU A 47 15.93 19.31 6.68
N ASN A 48 17.01 18.66 6.22
CA ASN A 48 18.31 19.32 6.02
C ASN A 48 18.32 20.23 4.79
N SER A 49 17.32 20.09 3.92
CA SER A 49 17.18 20.81 2.66
C SER A 49 16.10 21.91 2.74
N ILE A 50 15.58 22.20 3.93
CA ILE A 50 14.58 23.25 4.16
C ILE A 50 15.24 24.42 4.91
N TYR A 51 14.99 25.65 4.45
CA TYR A 51 15.54 26.87 5.04
C TYR A 51 14.45 27.93 5.21
N PHE A 52 14.41 28.54 6.40
CA PHE A 52 13.61 29.73 6.66
C PHE A 52 14.36 31.00 6.23
N LEU A 53 13.66 31.88 5.54
CA LEU A 53 14.13 33.18 5.09
C LEU A 53 13.67 34.26 6.07
N SER A 54 14.61 34.87 6.78
CA SER A 54 14.34 35.90 7.77
C SER A 54 14.92 37.24 7.33
N PHE A 55 14.07 38.26 7.21
CA PHE A 55 14.52 39.62 6.92
C PHE A 55 15.32 40.22 8.08
N HIS A 56 15.08 39.75 9.31
CA HIS A 56 15.89 40.16 10.46
C HIS A 56 17.34 39.69 10.28
N ASN A 57 18.25 40.64 10.06
CA ASN A 57 19.66 40.42 9.72
C ASN A 57 19.87 39.58 8.45
N GLN A 58 18.87 39.53 7.55
CA GLN A 58 18.92 38.80 6.27
C GLN A 58 19.45 37.37 6.41
N ARG A 59 18.85 36.60 7.33
CA ARG A 59 19.33 35.26 7.70
C ARG A 59 18.63 34.18 6.87
N ILE A 60 19.42 33.18 6.49
CA ILE A 60 18.94 31.91 5.93
C ILE A 60 19.15 30.88 7.04
N ILE A 61 18.06 30.37 7.59
CA ILE A 61 18.07 29.59 8.83
C ILE A 61 17.68 28.15 8.49
N PRO A 62 18.51 27.14 8.79
CA PRO A 62 18.12 25.74 8.61
C PRO A 62 16.83 25.40 9.37
N PHE A 63 16.04 24.47 8.85
CA PHE A 63 14.73 24.10 9.43
C PHE A 63 14.78 23.67 10.90
N ASN A 64 15.85 22.97 11.27
CA ASN A 64 16.15 22.54 12.65
C ASN A 64 17.19 23.44 13.34
N GLY A 65 17.57 24.56 12.73
CA GLY A 65 18.50 25.52 13.33
C GLY A 65 17.86 26.23 14.52
N ILE A 66 18.67 26.56 15.54
CA ILE A 66 18.21 27.30 16.72
C ILE A 66 18.01 28.76 16.35
N VAL A 67 16.86 29.31 16.74
CA VAL A 67 16.51 30.72 16.57
C VAL A 67 16.42 31.37 17.94
N GLU A 68 17.33 32.31 18.17
CA GLU A 68 17.25 33.22 19.31
C GLU A 68 16.05 34.18 19.14
N PRO A 69 15.32 34.52 20.21
CA PRO A 69 14.25 35.52 20.18
C PRO A 69 14.70 36.84 19.57
N TYR A 70 13.88 37.42 18.70
CA TYR A 70 14.13 38.73 18.10
C TYR A 70 12.81 39.49 17.89
N PRO A 71 12.84 40.84 17.94
CA PRO A 71 11.63 41.63 17.83
C PRO A 71 10.96 41.44 16.48
N ARG A 72 9.63 41.55 16.48
CA ARG A 72 8.86 41.63 15.24
C ARG A 72 9.15 42.97 14.57
N SER A 73 9.57 42.94 13.31
CA SER A 73 9.64 44.16 12.50
C SER A 73 8.23 44.65 12.19
N ASN A 74 7.93 45.90 12.53
CA ASN A 74 6.67 46.57 12.19
C ASN A 74 6.79 47.44 10.94
N THR A 75 8.00 47.56 10.37
CA THR A 75 8.26 48.37 9.19
C THR A 75 8.11 47.53 7.92
N LYS A 76 7.50 48.13 6.89
CA LYS A 76 7.48 47.55 5.55
C LYS A 76 8.92 47.49 5.03
N ILE A 77 9.35 46.30 4.60
CA ILE A 77 10.70 46.09 4.06
C ILE A 77 10.86 46.93 2.78
N PRO A 78 11.87 47.81 2.70
CA PRO A 78 12.19 48.56 1.49
C PRO A 78 12.54 47.62 0.32
N THR A 79 12.22 48.04 -0.91
CA THR A 79 12.53 47.26 -2.12
C THR A 79 14.03 46.98 -2.28
N SER A 80 14.88 47.92 -1.86
CA SER A 80 16.34 47.76 -1.88
C SER A 80 16.83 46.65 -0.94
N GLU A 81 16.27 46.56 0.26
CA GLU A 81 16.60 45.52 1.23
C GLU A 81 16.10 44.14 0.77
N GLY A 82 14.91 44.09 0.14
CA GLY A 82 14.40 42.89 -0.51
C GLY A 82 15.32 42.36 -1.61
N LYS A 83 15.85 43.27 -2.44
CA LYS A 83 16.81 42.91 -3.50
C LYS A 83 18.13 42.38 -2.91
N MET A 84 18.72 43.09 -1.95
CA MET A 84 19.96 42.66 -1.29
C MET A 84 19.82 41.27 -0.66
N PHE A 85 18.69 41.01 0.02
CA PHE A 85 18.48 39.69 0.61
C PHE A 85 18.27 38.62 -0.46
N THR A 86 17.59 38.95 -1.55
CA THR A 86 17.41 38.04 -2.69
C THR A 86 18.75 37.65 -3.33
N ASP A 87 19.65 38.61 -3.53
CA ASP A 87 21.01 38.34 -4.05
C ASP A 87 21.77 37.39 -3.10
N LYS A 88 21.69 37.64 -1.78
CA LYS A 88 22.28 36.75 -0.75
C LYS A 88 21.70 35.34 -0.77
N ILE A 89 20.39 35.20 -0.96
CA ILE A 89 19.72 33.90 -1.10
C ILE A 89 20.23 33.18 -2.34
N PHE A 90 20.37 33.89 -3.45
CA PHE A 90 20.86 33.30 -4.69
C PHE A 90 22.33 32.85 -4.60
N ASP A 91 23.19 33.63 -3.94
CA ASP A 91 24.58 33.25 -3.67
C ASP A 91 24.66 32.01 -2.77
N PHE A 92 23.79 31.92 -1.77
CA PHE A 92 23.66 30.71 -0.96
C PHE A 92 23.28 29.48 -1.81
N ILE A 93 22.28 29.59 -2.69
CA ILE A 93 21.87 28.49 -3.59
C ILE A 93 23.04 28.05 -4.48
N LYS A 94 23.80 29.01 -5.03
CA LYS A 94 24.99 28.74 -5.85
C LYS A 94 26.14 28.06 -5.09
N SER A 95 26.21 28.28 -3.77
CA SER A 95 27.24 27.66 -2.92
C SER A 95 26.99 26.17 -2.65
N LEU A 96 25.78 25.67 -2.94
CA LEU A 96 25.44 24.27 -2.77
C LEU A 96 26.15 23.40 -3.83
N PRO A 97 26.56 22.17 -3.47
CA PRO A 97 27.44 21.34 -4.31
C PRO A 97 26.84 20.95 -5.66
N ASN A 98 25.51 20.87 -5.76
CA ASN A 98 24.79 20.65 -7.01
C ASN A 98 23.78 21.77 -7.25
N LYS A 99 23.39 21.98 -8.52
CA LYS A 99 22.27 22.89 -8.88
C LYS A 99 20.95 22.26 -8.43
N PRO A 100 20.33 22.71 -7.32
CA PRO A 100 19.15 22.04 -6.82
C PRO A 100 17.90 22.53 -7.54
N PHE A 101 16.82 21.76 -7.47
CA PHE A 101 15.48 22.27 -7.72
C PHE A 101 15.03 23.13 -6.53
N VAL A 102 14.64 24.38 -6.76
CA VAL A 102 14.31 25.33 -5.69
C VAL A 102 12.79 25.47 -5.53
N GLU A 103 12.25 25.09 -4.38
CA GLU A 103 10.85 25.33 -4.02
C GLU A 103 10.71 26.62 -3.20
N ILE A 104 9.96 27.59 -3.72
CA ILE A 104 9.82 28.93 -3.11
C ILE A 104 8.46 29.05 -2.45
N HIS A 105 8.46 29.13 -1.12
CA HIS A 105 7.29 29.31 -0.26
C HIS A 105 7.32 30.71 0.37
N ALA A 106 7.35 31.74 -0.48
CA ALA A 106 7.52 33.13 -0.07
C ALA A 106 6.50 34.07 -0.69
N GLY A 107 6.50 35.33 -0.24
CA GLY A 107 5.77 36.42 -0.87
C GLY A 107 6.48 36.93 -2.13
N ARG A 108 5.78 37.72 -2.95
CA ARG A 108 6.29 38.30 -4.21
C ARG A 108 7.59 39.11 -4.04
N SER A 109 7.79 39.72 -2.87
CA SER A 109 9.00 40.51 -2.57
C SER A 109 10.30 39.70 -2.61
N ILE A 110 10.22 38.37 -2.45
CA ILE A 110 11.34 37.44 -2.63
C ILE A 110 11.14 36.59 -3.87
N ALA A 111 9.92 36.07 -4.09
CA ALA A 111 9.66 35.11 -5.14
C ALA A 111 9.96 35.68 -6.54
N ASP A 112 9.48 36.88 -6.85
CA ASP A 112 9.62 37.48 -8.18
C ASP A 112 11.11 37.75 -8.53
N PRO A 113 11.90 38.50 -7.72
CA PRO A 113 13.29 38.74 -8.04
C PRO A 113 14.16 37.47 -7.99
N LEU A 114 13.87 36.53 -7.09
CA LEU A 114 14.62 35.27 -7.00
C LEU A 114 14.37 34.38 -8.22
N SER A 115 13.12 34.32 -8.69
CA SER A 115 12.74 33.56 -9.89
C SER A 115 13.51 34.07 -11.11
N ALA A 116 13.59 35.39 -11.31
CA ALA A 116 14.37 35.97 -12.41
C ALA A 116 15.86 35.59 -12.34
N LEU A 117 16.48 35.60 -11.15
CA LEU A 117 17.87 35.17 -10.98
C LEU A 117 18.06 33.68 -11.27
N LEU A 118 17.13 32.83 -10.83
CA LEU A 118 17.16 31.38 -11.07
C LEU A 118 16.98 31.05 -12.55
N GLU A 119 16.06 31.72 -13.24
CA GLU A 119 15.86 31.61 -14.70
C GLU A 119 17.12 31.98 -15.46
N MET A 120 17.74 33.13 -15.15
CA MET A 120 18.98 33.57 -15.79
C MET A 120 20.14 32.58 -15.57
N ALA A 121 20.18 31.88 -14.44
CA ALA A 121 21.19 30.84 -14.16
C ALA A 121 20.82 29.44 -14.67
N GLY A 122 19.67 29.27 -15.31
CA GLY A 122 19.16 27.98 -15.76
C GLY A 122 18.92 27.00 -14.62
N MET A 123 18.52 27.49 -13.44
CA MET A 123 18.19 26.66 -12.28
C MET A 123 16.67 26.39 -12.25
N PRO A 124 16.24 25.13 -12.09
CA PRO A 124 14.81 24.81 -12.05
C PRO A 124 14.20 25.21 -10.70
N PHE A 125 12.99 25.77 -10.72
CA PHE A 125 12.30 26.20 -9.51
C PHE A 125 10.77 26.10 -9.64
N LYS A 126 10.08 26.25 -8.51
CA LYS A 126 8.63 26.38 -8.44
C LYS A 126 8.23 27.34 -7.33
N VAL A 127 7.38 28.31 -7.64
CA VAL A 127 6.76 29.19 -6.64
C VAL A 127 5.43 28.61 -6.20
N PHE A 128 5.25 28.43 -4.90
CA PHE A 128 4.01 27.89 -4.33
C PHE A 128 3.06 29.01 -3.87
N GLY A 129 1.79 28.89 -4.27
CA GLY A 129 0.77 29.91 -3.98
C GLY A 129 1.01 31.22 -4.74
N GLU A 130 1.63 31.14 -5.91
CA GLU A 130 1.75 32.26 -6.84
C GLU A 130 0.36 32.73 -7.29
N GLY A 131 0.14 34.05 -7.36
CA GLY A 131 -1.17 34.63 -7.70
C GLY A 131 -2.25 34.48 -6.64
N VAL A 132 -2.03 33.68 -5.58
CA VAL A 132 -3.02 33.42 -4.53
C VAL A 132 -2.96 34.51 -3.45
N PRO A 133 -4.10 35.16 -3.11
CA PRO A 133 -4.16 36.11 -2.01
C PRO A 133 -3.73 35.48 -0.68
N LEU A 134 -3.04 36.24 0.18
CA LEU A 134 -2.52 35.74 1.46
C LEU A 134 -3.57 35.00 2.31
N ALA A 135 -4.81 35.51 2.33
CA ALA A 135 -5.92 34.90 3.07
C ALA A 135 -6.31 33.50 2.58
N LYS A 136 -6.09 33.18 1.29
CA LYS A 136 -6.41 31.89 0.67
C LYS A 136 -5.20 30.95 0.58
N LYS A 137 -3.98 31.44 0.80
CA LYS A 137 -2.77 30.61 0.70
C LYS A 137 -2.84 29.37 1.60
N ALA A 138 -3.32 29.50 2.82
CA ALA A 138 -3.46 28.36 3.73
C ALA A 138 -4.34 27.22 3.13
N GLN A 139 -5.46 27.57 2.48
CA GLN A 139 -6.38 26.61 1.86
C GLN A 139 -5.72 25.84 0.71
N VAL A 140 -4.90 26.52 -0.11
CA VAL A 140 -4.14 25.86 -1.18
C VAL A 140 -3.18 24.81 -0.61
N TYR A 141 -2.54 25.08 0.52
CA TYR A 141 -1.72 24.05 1.17
C TYR A 141 -2.56 22.95 1.82
N ASP A 142 -3.76 23.23 2.33
CA ASP A 142 -4.65 22.19 2.83
C ASP A 142 -5.01 21.20 1.70
N GLU A 143 -5.33 21.70 0.50
CA GLU A 143 -5.57 20.88 -0.69
C GLU A 143 -4.32 20.06 -1.07
N LEU A 144 -3.14 20.68 -1.10
CA LEU A 144 -1.88 19.97 -1.37
C LEU A 144 -1.61 18.87 -0.33
N ILE A 145 -1.87 19.14 0.95
CA ILE A 145 -1.73 18.17 2.03
C ILE A 145 -2.71 17.01 1.85
N GLN A 146 -3.98 17.28 1.52
CA GLN A 146 -4.96 16.21 1.28
C GLN A 146 -4.54 15.35 0.10
N ASN A 147 -4.10 15.95 -1.01
CA ASN A 147 -3.61 15.21 -2.17
C ASN A 147 -2.43 14.28 -1.81
N GLU A 148 -1.45 14.76 -1.04
CA GLU A 148 -0.33 13.91 -0.60
C GLU A 148 -0.78 12.79 0.34
N LEU A 149 -1.73 13.06 1.24
CA LEU A 149 -2.31 12.04 2.11
C LEU A 149 -3.11 11.00 1.33
N GLU A 150 -3.85 11.40 0.30
CA GLU A 150 -4.58 10.51 -0.59
C GLU A 150 -3.61 9.63 -1.39
N ILE A 151 -2.53 10.20 -1.95
CA ILE A 151 -1.48 9.44 -2.63
C ILE A 151 -0.87 8.41 -1.68
N LYS A 152 -0.57 8.79 -0.42
CA LYS A 152 -0.05 7.87 0.58
C LYS A 152 -1.04 6.74 0.89
N ARG A 153 -2.31 7.07 1.18
CA ARG A 153 -3.36 6.07 1.43
C ARG A 153 -3.53 5.14 0.24
N PHE A 154 -3.48 5.66 -0.98
CA PHE A 154 -3.57 4.86 -2.19
C PHE A 154 -2.37 3.92 -2.32
N LYS A 155 -1.14 4.39 -2.06
CA LYS A 155 0.05 3.52 -2.03
C LYS A 155 -0.06 2.43 -0.96
N ASP A 156 -0.51 2.77 0.25
CA ASP A 156 -0.70 1.81 1.33
C ASP A 156 -1.76 0.77 0.95
N PHE A 157 -2.85 1.22 0.32
CA PHE A 157 -3.87 0.34 -0.26
C PHE A 157 -3.30 -0.58 -1.34
N GLN A 158 -2.52 -0.04 -2.28
CA GLN A 158 -1.86 -0.81 -3.34
C GLN A 158 -0.91 -1.88 -2.74
N HIS A 159 -0.06 -1.49 -1.79
CA HIS A 159 0.84 -2.40 -1.10
C HIS A 159 0.07 -3.50 -0.36
N GLY A 160 -1.02 -3.15 0.34
CA GLY A 160 -1.86 -4.12 1.03
C GLY A 160 -2.53 -5.12 0.07
N ALA A 161 -3.04 -4.64 -1.07
CA ALA A 161 -3.61 -5.50 -2.10
C ALA A 161 -2.54 -6.43 -2.73
N TRP A 162 -1.34 -5.92 -3.02
CA TRP A 162 -0.24 -6.74 -3.51
C TRP A 162 0.19 -7.81 -2.52
N GLN A 163 0.19 -7.53 -1.22
CA GLN A 163 0.47 -8.52 -0.18
C GLN A 163 -0.55 -9.67 -0.20
N ILE A 164 -1.84 -9.38 -0.40
CA ILE A 164 -2.86 -10.43 -0.53
C ILE A 164 -2.60 -11.25 -1.80
N VAL A 165 -2.36 -10.58 -2.94
CA VAL A 165 -2.12 -11.25 -4.22
C VAL A 165 -0.89 -12.16 -4.17
N SER A 166 0.19 -11.72 -3.51
CA SER A 166 1.44 -12.47 -3.39
C SER A 166 1.36 -13.67 -2.43
N LYS A 167 0.25 -13.84 -1.70
CA LYS A 167 0.02 -15.00 -0.83
C LYS A 167 -0.69 -16.14 -1.55
N VAL A 168 -0.96 -15.99 -2.85
CA VAL A 168 -1.76 -16.91 -3.65
C VAL A 168 -0.97 -17.30 -4.89
N ASP A 169 -0.27 -18.43 -4.82
CA ASP A 169 0.53 -18.95 -5.93
C ASP A 169 -0.17 -20.13 -6.61
N TYR A 170 -0.58 -21.11 -5.81
CA TYR A 170 -1.13 -22.39 -6.31
C TYR A 170 -2.65 -22.48 -6.22
N ARG A 171 -3.27 -21.52 -5.51
CA ARG A 171 -4.70 -21.40 -5.24
C ARG A 171 -5.26 -22.62 -4.49
N VAL A 172 -4.56 -22.99 -3.43
CA VAL A 172 -4.84 -24.19 -2.61
C VAL A 172 -5.52 -23.83 -1.28
N PRO A 173 -6.16 -24.80 -0.58
CA PRO A 173 -6.82 -24.53 0.70
C PRO A 173 -5.93 -23.89 1.76
N ALA A 174 -4.65 -24.25 1.83
CA ALA A 174 -3.72 -23.67 2.80
C ALA A 174 -3.51 -22.17 2.61
N GLU A 175 -3.35 -21.71 1.37
CA GLU A 175 -3.23 -20.29 1.03
C GLU A 175 -4.52 -19.54 1.35
N ALA A 176 -5.68 -20.15 1.07
CA ALA A 176 -6.97 -19.55 1.41
C ALA A 176 -7.12 -19.30 2.92
N GLU A 177 -6.68 -20.23 3.76
CA GLU A 177 -6.66 -20.04 5.21
C GLU A 177 -5.71 -18.91 5.61
N GLU A 178 -4.51 -18.87 5.04
CA GLU A 178 -3.53 -17.81 5.32
C GLU A 178 -4.08 -16.42 4.96
N VAL A 179 -4.74 -16.30 3.80
CA VAL A 179 -5.39 -15.06 3.35
C VAL A 179 -6.50 -14.65 4.30
N LEU A 180 -7.39 -15.56 4.69
CA LEU A 180 -8.46 -15.25 5.66
C LEU A 180 -7.89 -14.81 7.00
N ASN A 181 -6.96 -15.58 7.57
CA ASN A 181 -6.37 -15.30 8.88
C ASN A 181 -5.65 -13.95 8.92
N SER A 182 -4.99 -13.58 7.83
CA SER A 182 -4.17 -12.37 7.77
C SER A 182 -4.96 -11.11 7.38
N PHE A 183 -6.03 -11.25 6.58
CA PHE A 183 -6.63 -10.11 5.90
C PHE A 183 -8.15 -9.98 6.02
N GLN A 184 -8.86 -10.93 6.64
CA GLN A 184 -10.32 -10.87 6.74
C GLN A 184 -10.83 -9.59 7.42
N GLY A 185 -10.15 -9.11 8.46
CA GLY A 185 -10.50 -7.85 9.13
C GLY A 185 -10.35 -6.60 8.28
N LYS A 186 -9.79 -6.72 7.06
CA LYS A 186 -9.58 -5.64 6.10
C LYS A 186 -10.36 -5.85 4.80
N ALA A 187 -11.26 -6.84 4.71
CA ALA A 187 -11.96 -7.13 3.46
C ALA A 187 -12.76 -5.92 2.93
N GLU A 188 -13.43 -5.18 3.82
CA GLU A 188 -14.19 -3.97 3.49
C GLU A 188 -13.31 -2.85 2.90
N LEU A 189 -12.09 -2.69 3.43
CA LEU A 189 -11.13 -1.72 2.91
C LEU A 189 -10.90 -1.94 1.41
N TYR A 190 -10.88 -3.20 0.97
CA TYR A 190 -10.65 -3.57 -0.43
C TYR A 190 -11.94 -3.77 -1.24
N GLY A 191 -13.12 -3.78 -0.59
CA GLY A 191 -14.40 -4.06 -1.24
C GLY A 191 -14.45 -5.48 -1.83
N VAL A 192 -14.05 -6.48 -1.02
CA VAL A 192 -13.97 -7.92 -1.39
C VAL A 192 -14.60 -8.84 -0.34
N GLU A 193 -15.49 -8.31 0.50
CA GLU A 193 -16.16 -9.00 1.60
C GLU A 193 -16.86 -10.28 1.12
N ASP A 194 -17.62 -10.17 0.03
CA ASP A 194 -18.33 -11.31 -0.56
C ASP A 194 -17.38 -12.45 -0.96
N LEU A 195 -16.19 -12.12 -1.47
CA LEU A 195 -15.18 -13.11 -1.85
C LEU A 195 -14.56 -13.77 -0.62
N PHE A 196 -14.37 -13.03 0.48
CA PHE A 196 -13.90 -13.58 1.74
C PHE A 196 -14.95 -14.51 2.38
N GLU A 197 -16.23 -14.17 2.31
CA GLU A 197 -17.31 -15.05 2.76
C GLU A 197 -17.44 -16.31 1.89
N GLU A 198 -17.35 -16.17 0.56
CA GLU A 198 -17.32 -17.31 -0.37
C GLU A 198 -16.14 -18.24 -0.04
N LEU A 199 -14.96 -17.66 0.24
CA LEU A 199 -13.75 -18.41 0.59
C LEU A 199 -13.90 -19.19 1.91
N LYS A 200 -14.51 -18.57 2.94
CA LYS A 200 -14.83 -19.26 4.20
C LYS A 200 -15.78 -20.43 3.99
N MET A 201 -16.85 -20.22 3.23
CA MET A 201 -17.83 -21.26 2.94
C MET A 201 -17.16 -22.45 2.21
N ASN A 202 -16.34 -22.15 1.21
CA ASN A 202 -15.60 -23.16 0.46
C ASN A 202 -14.58 -23.92 1.32
N LEU A 203 -13.89 -23.24 2.24
CA LEU A 203 -12.98 -23.88 3.21
C LEU A 203 -13.72 -24.77 4.21
N ALA A 204 -14.87 -24.33 4.72
CA ALA A 204 -15.70 -25.16 5.60
C ALA A 204 -16.19 -26.43 4.88
N LYS A 205 -16.61 -26.29 3.60
CA LYS A 205 -16.98 -27.41 2.74
C LYS A 205 -15.79 -28.35 2.51
N TYR A 206 -14.62 -27.82 2.19
CA TYR A 206 -13.39 -28.59 1.99
C TYR A 206 -13.02 -29.40 3.24
N LYS A 207 -12.96 -28.78 4.42
CA LYS A 207 -12.62 -29.46 5.69
C LYS A 207 -13.56 -30.62 5.99
N LYS A 208 -14.87 -30.39 5.80
CA LYS A 208 -15.88 -31.44 5.98
C LYS A 208 -15.69 -32.58 4.98
N SER A 209 -15.58 -32.27 3.69
CA SER A 209 -15.37 -33.27 2.63
C SER A 209 -14.07 -34.05 2.81
N ALA A 210 -12.97 -33.39 3.19
CA ALA A 210 -11.67 -34.02 3.41
C ALA A 210 -11.73 -35.03 4.57
N LYS A 211 -12.39 -34.67 5.68
CA LYS A 211 -12.62 -35.57 6.81
C LYS A 211 -13.47 -36.78 6.41
N GLU A 212 -14.54 -36.57 5.64
CA GLU A 212 -15.40 -37.65 5.15
C GLU A 212 -14.69 -38.57 4.15
N SER A 213 -13.87 -38.00 3.25
CA SER A 213 -13.06 -38.75 2.29
C SER A 213 -12.01 -39.59 3.01
N TYR A 214 -11.29 -39.01 3.98
CA TYR A 214 -10.30 -39.74 4.77
C TYR A 214 -10.94 -40.91 5.53
N LYS A 215 -12.10 -40.70 6.16
CA LYS A 215 -12.83 -41.78 6.83
C LYS A 215 -13.23 -42.89 5.85
N ALA A 216 -13.75 -42.53 4.67
CA ALA A 216 -14.14 -43.49 3.64
C ALA A 216 -12.92 -44.27 3.09
N LYS A 217 -11.77 -43.60 2.96
CA LYS A 217 -10.49 -44.21 2.56
C LYS A 217 -10.03 -45.25 3.58
N VAL A 218 -10.00 -44.91 4.87
CA VAL A 218 -9.62 -45.84 5.95
C VAL A 218 -10.57 -47.05 5.98
N GLU A 219 -11.88 -46.82 5.91
CA GLU A 219 -12.89 -47.92 5.88
C GLU A 219 -12.73 -48.86 4.67
N PHE A 220 -12.22 -48.34 3.55
CA PHE A 220 -11.90 -49.08 2.34
C PHE A 220 -10.57 -49.85 2.51
N GLU A 221 -9.50 -49.20 2.94
CA GLU A 221 -8.18 -49.82 3.17
C GLU A 221 -8.25 -50.96 4.20
N GLU A 222 -8.95 -50.76 5.32
CA GLU A 222 -9.19 -51.81 6.31
C GLU A 222 -9.92 -53.02 5.76
N MET A 223 -10.79 -52.82 4.75
CA MET A 223 -11.50 -53.91 4.12
C MET A 223 -10.60 -54.67 3.14
N VAL A 224 -9.85 -53.93 2.31
CA VAL A 224 -8.92 -54.52 1.35
C VAL A 224 -7.86 -55.35 2.05
N ASN A 225 -7.35 -54.87 3.20
CA ASN A 225 -6.36 -55.59 4.01
C ASN A 225 -6.88 -56.90 4.64
N LYS A 226 -8.20 -57.13 4.66
CA LYS A 226 -8.84 -58.34 5.22
C LYS A 226 -9.24 -59.35 4.15
N LEU A 227 -9.05 -59.05 2.87
CA LEU A 227 -9.44 -59.93 1.77
C LEU A 227 -8.35 -60.98 1.48
N PRO A 228 -8.73 -62.19 1.01
CA PRO A 228 -7.82 -63.07 0.29
C PRO A 228 -7.26 -62.32 -0.92
N GLN A 229 -5.95 -62.39 -1.17
CA GLN A 229 -5.27 -61.68 -2.26
C GLN A 229 -5.88 -62.02 -3.64
N SER A 230 -6.86 -61.24 -4.09
CA SER A 230 -7.30 -61.23 -5.48
C SER A 230 -6.51 -60.16 -6.21
N GLU A 231 -5.43 -60.57 -6.88
CA GLU A 231 -4.58 -59.67 -7.68
C GLU A 231 -5.40 -58.87 -8.70
N GLU A 232 -6.41 -59.49 -9.30
CA GLU A 232 -7.27 -58.86 -10.31
C GLU A 232 -8.09 -57.69 -9.75
N LEU A 233 -8.61 -57.83 -8.52
CA LEU A 233 -9.34 -56.75 -7.85
C LEU A 233 -8.39 -55.60 -7.47
N LEU A 234 -7.24 -55.92 -6.90
CA LEU A 234 -6.25 -54.91 -6.50
C LEU A 234 -5.73 -54.12 -7.70
N GLU A 235 -5.46 -54.81 -8.82
CA GLU A 235 -5.07 -54.19 -10.09
C GLU A 235 -6.19 -53.28 -10.64
N PHE A 236 -7.45 -53.72 -10.57
CA PHE A 236 -8.57 -52.90 -11.03
C PHE A 236 -8.73 -51.61 -10.19
N LEU A 237 -8.61 -51.74 -8.87
CA LEU A 237 -8.74 -50.62 -7.92
C LEU A 237 -7.55 -49.65 -8.02
N SER A 238 -6.32 -50.14 -8.22
CA SER A 238 -5.14 -49.26 -8.36
C SER A 238 -5.19 -48.43 -9.65
N ASN A 239 -5.79 -48.97 -10.71
CA ASN A 239 -5.94 -48.28 -12.00
C ASN A 239 -7.15 -47.32 -12.06
N SER A 240 -8.03 -47.33 -11.06
CA SER A 240 -9.32 -46.62 -11.11
C SER A 240 -9.42 -45.43 -10.17
N ASN A 241 -8.48 -44.49 -10.23
CA ASN A 241 -8.39 -43.34 -9.30
C ASN A 241 -9.55 -42.31 -9.38
N LYS A 242 -10.54 -42.48 -10.26
CA LYS A 242 -11.73 -41.62 -10.40
C LYS A 242 -12.96 -42.46 -10.67
N VAL A 243 -14.14 -41.95 -10.28
CA VAL A 243 -15.42 -42.64 -10.53
C VAL A 243 -15.61 -42.96 -12.02
N SER A 244 -15.24 -42.05 -12.92
CA SER A 244 -15.36 -42.28 -14.36
C SER A 244 -14.42 -43.39 -14.89
N MET A 245 -13.29 -43.63 -14.22
CA MET A 245 -12.35 -44.68 -14.61
C MET A 245 -12.92 -46.08 -14.34
N LEU A 246 -13.75 -46.23 -13.30
CA LEU A 246 -14.41 -47.50 -12.98
C LEU A 246 -15.25 -48.05 -14.13
N PHE A 247 -15.86 -47.16 -14.91
CA PHE A 247 -16.80 -47.53 -15.97
C PHE A 247 -16.17 -47.54 -17.36
N LYS A 248 -14.85 -47.31 -17.48
CA LYS A 248 -14.15 -47.40 -18.77
C LYS A 248 -14.18 -48.81 -19.36
N ASP A 249 -14.16 -49.83 -18.50
CA ASP A 249 -14.36 -51.23 -18.87
C ASP A 249 -15.56 -51.77 -18.09
N ILE A 250 -16.75 -51.51 -18.63
CA ILE A 250 -18.02 -51.81 -17.95
C ILE A 250 -18.21 -53.32 -17.73
N ASN A 251 -17.70 -54.14 -18.64
CA ASN A 251 -17.77 -55.60 -18.54
C ASN A 251 -16.90 -56.10 -17.39
N ARG A 252 -15.67 -55.59 -17.27
CA ARG A 252 -14.77 -55.91 -16.15
C ARG A 252 -15.35 -55.41 -14.83
N TYR A 253 -15.94 -54.21 -14.79
CA TYR A 253 -16.60 -53.66 -13.61
C TYR A 253 -17.78 -54.52 -13.14
N GLU A 254 -18.73 -54.86 -14.01
CA GLU A 254 -19.91 -55.66 -13.61
C GLU A 254 -19.50 -57.06 -13.14
N ARG A 255 -18.50 -57.68 -13.77
CA ARG A 255 -17.93 -58.97 -13.31
C ARG A 255 -17.32 -58.85 -11.92
N LEU A 256 -16.45 -57.87 -11.68
CA LEU A 256 -15.81 -57.66 -10.39
C LEU A 256 -16.82 -57.25 -9.31
N LYS A 257 -17.83 -56.46 -9.66
CA LYS A 257 -18.94 -56.10 -8.76
C LYS A 257 -19.79 -57.31 -8.39
N SER A 258 -20.01 -58.26 -9.31
CA SER A 258 -20.71 -59.51 -9.00
C SER A 258 -19.93 -60.39 -8.03
N GLN A 259 -18.60 -60.34 -8.06
CA GLN A 259 -17.72 -61.15 -7.20
C GLN A 259 -17.36 -60.47 -5.88
N PHE A 260 -17.15 -59.15 -5.90
CA PHE A 260 -16.60 -58.32 -4.81
C PHE A 260 -17.49 -57.09 -4.56
N GLY A 261 -18.81 -57.28 -4.56
CA GLY A 261 -19.77 -56.17 -4.54
C GLY A 261 -19.62 -55.22 -3.34
N LYS A 262 -19.22 -55.75 -2.18
CA LYS A 262 -19.02 -54.95 -0.96
C LYS A 262 -17.80 -54.04 -1.07
N GLU A 263 -16.72 -54.58 -1.62
CA GLU A 263 -15.42 -53.94 -1.90
C GLU A 263 -15.60 -52.79 -2.88
N ILE A 264 -16.22 -53.10 -4.03
CA ILE A 264 -16.54 -52.14 -5.07
C ILE A 264 -17.45 -51.04 -4.52
N ALA A 265 -18.46 -51.37 -3.70
CA ALA A 265 -19.34 -50.37 -3.11
C ALA A 265 -18.61 -49.40 -2.17
N LYS A 266 -17.70 -49.88 -1.31
CA LYS A 266 -16.89 -48.99 -0.46
C LYS A 266 -15.90 -48.17 -1.26
N TYR A 267 -15.29 -48.74 -2.30
CA TYR A 267 -14.39 -48.00 -3.19
C TYR A 267 -15.12 -46.89 -3.95
N ASN A 268 -16.30 -47.17 -4.49
CA ASN A 268 -17.16 -46.16 -5.13
C ASN A 268 -17.51 -45.03 -4.15
N ARG A 269 -17.81 -45.37 -2.90
CA ARG A 269 -18.07 -44.39 -1.84
C ARG A 269 -16.84 -43.54 -1.56
N TYR A 270 -15.66 -44.13 -1.43
CA TYR A 270 -14.40 -43.39 -1.26
C TYR A 270 -14.15 -42.43 -2.42
N LEU A 271 -14.19 -42.90 -3.67
CA LEU A 271 -13.99 -42.06 -4.85
C LEU A 271 -15.02 -40.93 -4.96
N SER A 272 -16.29 -41.21 -4.61
CA SER A 272 -17.34 -40.19 -4.57
C SER A 272 -17.05 -39.12 -3.51
N LYS A 273 -16.54 -39.53 -2.34
CA LYS A 273 -16.11 -38.57 -1.29
C LYS A 273 -14.88 -37.79 -1.70
N GLN A 274 -13.94 -38.40 -2.40
CA GLN A 274 -12.78 -37.71 -2.95
C GLN A 274 -13.18 -36.65 -4.00
N ASN A 275 -14.15 -36.95 -4.87
CA ASN A 275 -14.67 -35.96 -5.82
C ASN A 275 -15.24 -34.71 -5.12
N TYR A 276 -15.92 -34.84 -3.97
CA TYR A 276 -16.40 -33.68 -3.22
C TYR A 276 -15.26 -32.83 -2.62
N VAL A 277 -14.09 -33.42 -2.37
CA VAL A 277 -12.88 -32.67 -1.99
C VAL A 277 -12.39 -31.86 -3.19
N GLU A 278 -12.23 -32.51 -4.35
CA GLU A 278 -11.79 -31.84 -5.58
C GLU A 278 -12.74 -30.69 -5.99
N GLU A 279 -14.05 -30.87 -5.83
CA GLU A 279 -15.04 -29.80 -6.10
C GLU A 279 -14.88 -28.61 -5.15
N ALA A 280 -14.60 -28.87 -3.86
CA ALA A 280 -14.37 -27.80 -2.90
C ALA A 280 -13.06 -27.07 -3.17
N GLU A 281 -11.99 -27.79 -3.54
CA GLU A 281 -10.72 -27.21 -3.97
C GLU A 281 -10.87 -26.32 -5.21
N LYS A 282 -11.67 -26.75 -6.21
CA LYS A 282 -11.99 -25.93 -7.38
C LYS A 282 -12.74 -24.65 -7.00
N GLY A 283 -13.67 -24.74 -6.04
CA GLY A 283 -14.35 -23.59 -5.47
C GLY A 283 -13.37 -22.59 -4.87
N ILE A 284 -12.50 -23.04 -3.96
CA ILE A 284 -11.42 -22.24 -3.38
C ILE A 284 -10.56 -21.61 -4.46
N SER A 285 -10.10 -22.41 -5.41
CA SER A 285 -9.20 -21.96 -6.49
C SER A 285 -9.82 -20.85 -7.33
N SER A 286 -11.09 -21.01 -7.69
CA SER A 286 -11.87 -19.99 -8.40
C SER A 286 -12.04 -18.71 -7.58
N THR A 287 -12.41 -18.81 -6.30
CA THR A 287 -12.59 -17.63 -5.44
C THR A 287 -11.27 -16.87 -5.25
N LEU A 288 -10.15 -17.57 -5.04
CA LEU A 288 -8.82 -16.98 -4.95
C LEU A 288 -8.40 -16.28 -6.25
N MET A 289 -8.67 -16.88 -7.41
CA MET A 289 -8.42 -16.25 -8.71
C MET A 289 -9.24 -14.96 -8.88
N LYS A 290 -10.54 -14.99 -8.56
CA LYS A 290 -11.40 -13.80 -8.60
C LYS A 290 -10.87 -12.70 -7.67
N LEU A 291 -10.44 -13.07 -6.47
CA LEU A 291 -9.85 -12.14 -5.51
C LEU A 291 -8.60 -11.46 -6.09
N GLN A 292 -7.67 -12.23 -6.66
CA GLN A 292 -6.48 -11.66 -7.33
C GLN A 292 -6.87 -10.69 -8.45
N MET A 293 -7.82 -11.06 -9.31
CA MET A 293 -8.27 -10.21 -10.42
C MET A 293 -8.90 -8.90 -9.93
N VAL A 294 -9.78 -8.96 -8.93
CA VAL A 294 -10.45 -7.78 -8.38
C VAL A 294 -9.45 -6.83 -7.72
N LEU A 295 -8.53 -7.38 -6.93
CA LEU A 295 -7.47 -6.58 -6.28
C LEU A 295 -6.55 -5.93 -7.31
N LEU A 296 -6.08 -6.68 -8.30
CA LEU A 296 -5.22 -6.15 -9.38
C LEU A 296 -5.93 -5.03 -10.16
N LYS A 297 -7.23 -5.18 -10.46
CA LYS A 297 -8.02 -4.15 -11.15
C LYS A 297 -8.16 -2.87 -10.32
N LYS A 298 -8.23 -2.96 -8.99
CA LYS A 298 -8.35 -1.78 -8.09
C LYS A 298 -7.05 -1.01 -7.91
N VAL A 299 -5.91 -1.63 -8.21
CA VAL A 299 -4.57 -1.05 -8.02
C VAL A 299 -3.85 -0.72 -9.33
N SER A 300 -4.42 -1.09 -10.47
CA SER A 300 -3.94 -0.73 -11.81
C SER A 300 -4.50 0.62 -12.23
#